data_AF-A0A0C2FAK9-F1
#
_entry.id   AF-A0A0C2FAK9-F1
#
_cell.length_a   1.000
_cell.length_b   1.000
_cell.length_c   1.000
_cell.angle_alpha   90.00
_cell.angle_beta   90.00
_cell.angle_gamma   90.00
#
_symmetry.space_group_name_H-M   'P 1'
#
loop_
_entity.id
_entity.type
_entity.pdbx_description
1 polymer ?
#
loop_
_entity_poly.entity_id
_entity_poly.type
_entity_poly.pdbx_seq_one_letter_code
_entity_poly.pdbx_strand_id
1 'polypeptide(L)'
;MTDRICIASKGKEQFTISADDILSCCGMVCGNGCEGGYPLQAWKYWVKHGVVTGSNYTMKAGCKPYPYAPCEHHDNATRYQPCPSDIYPTNKCEHTCQAGYPTSYENDKHFGATAYAVSKKVADIQKEIMTNGPVEVSYNVYEDFEHYTGGIYVVSGAVPRR
;
A
#
# COMPACT_ATOMS: atom_id res chain seq x y z
N MET A 1 -6.79 -2.16 -2.28
CA MET A 1 -7.23 -3.58 -2.21
C MET A 1 -8.23 -3.78 -1.08
N THR A 2 -7.84 -3.56 0.17
CA THR A 2 -8.71 -3.62 1.38
C THR A 2 -10.10 -3.02 1.19
N ASP A 3 -10.19 -1.75 0.79
CA ASP A 3 -11.48 -1.07 0.66
C ASP A 3 -12.40 -1.73 -0.36
N ARG A 4 -11.83 -2.18 -1.48
CA ARG A 4 -12.59 -2.86 -2.55
C ARG A 4 -13.12 -4.21 -2.10
N ILE A 5 -12.40 -4.94 -1.25
CA ILE A 5 -12.87 -6.19 -0.64
C ILE A 5 -14.08 -5.90 0.26
N CYS A 6 -13.98 -4.88 1.12
CA CYS A 6 -15.09 -4.45 1.98
C CYS A 6 -16.32 -4.02 1.15
N ILE A 7 -16.13 -3.18 0.14
CA ILE A 7 -17.22 -2.68 -0.73
C ILE A 7 -17.87 -3.85 -1.48
N ALA A 8 -17.09 -4.71 -2.13
CA ALA A 8 -17.61 -5.84 -2.90
C ALA A 8 -18.34 -6.86 -2.01
N SER A 9 -17.87 -7.07 -0.78
CA SER A 9 -18.51 -7.96 0.20
C SER A 9 -19.70 -7.32 0.92
N LYS A 10 -20.06 -6.06 0.61
CA LYS A 10 -21.10 -5.27 1.28
C LYS A 10 -20.85 -5.15 2.79
N GLY A 11 -19.60 -4.91 3.17
CA GLY A 11 -19.17 -4.69 4.55
C GLY A 11 -19.02 -5.96 5.38
N LYS A 12 -19.14 -7.15 4.79
CA LYS A 12 -18.95 -8.43 5.52
C LYS A 12 -17.50 -8.71 5.83
N GLU A 13 -16.59 -8.32 4.94
CA GLU A 13 -15.16 -8.49 5.12
C GLU A 13 -14.51 -7.16 5.50
N GLN A 14 -14.02 -7.08 6.74
CA GLN A 14 -13.40 -5.88 7.31
C GLN A 14 -12.06 -6.25 7.97
N PHE A 15 -11.03 -6.40 7.13
CA PHE A 15 -9.65 -6.64 7.52
C PHE A 15 -8.73 -5.78 6.66
N THR A 16 -7.45 -5.71 6.99
CA THR A 16 -6.44 -5.05 6.16
C THR A 16 -5.56 -6.07 5.45
N ILE A 17 -5.29 -5.83 4.16
CA ILE A 17 -4.30 -6.60 3.40
C ILE A 17 -2.88 -6.20 3.86
N SER A 18 -2.00 -7.18 4.03
CA SER A 18 -0.62 -6.98 4.45
C SER A 18 0.18 -6.24 3.39
N ALA A 19 0.64 -5.03 3.73
CA ALA A 19 1.62 -4.31 2.92
C ALA A 19 2.98 -5.04 2.88
N ASP A 20 3.39 -5.67 3.99
CA ASP A 20 4.66 -6.40 4.08
C ASP A 20 4.67 -7.64 3.19
N ASP A 21 3.55 -8.35 3.06
CA ASP A 21 3.45 -9.52 2.18
C ASP A 21 3.66 -9.13 0.71
N ILE A 22 3.03 -8.04 0.24
CA ILE A 22 3.29 -7.53 -1.12
C ILE A 22 4.74 -7.07 -1.27
N LEU A 23 5.22 -6.27 -0.32
CA LEU A 23 6.55 -5.65 -0.34
C LEU A 23 7.67 -6.70 -0.41
N SER A 24 7.59 -7.74 0.43
CA SER A 24 8.63 -8.76 0.55
C SER A 24 8.49 -9.89 -0.47
N CYS A 25 7.26 -10.27 -0.85
CA CYS A 25 7.01 -11.50 -1.63
C CYS A 25 6.65 -11.29 -3.11
N CYS A 26 6.33 -10.07 -3.55
CA CYS A 26 6.15 -9.85 -4.99
C CYS A 26 7.48 -9.94 -5.77
N GLY A 27 8.58 -9.61 -5.11
CA GLY A 27 9.92 -9.63 -5.69
C GLY A 27 10.07 -8.66 -6.87
N MET A 28 11.02 -8.98 -7.77
CA MET A 28 11.44 -8.10 -8.87
C MET A 28 10.31 -7.70 -9.84
N VAL A 29 9.21 -8.46 -9.88
CA VAL A 29 8.04 -8.11 -10.71
C VAL A 29 7.40 -6.81 -10.24
N CYS A 30 7.37 -6.56 -8.93
CA CYS A 30 6.90 -5.31 -8.37
C CYS A 30 7.98 -4.25 -8.23
N GLY A 31 9.26 -4.55 -8.46
CA GLY A 31 10.39 -3.63 -8.29
C GLY A 31 11.34 -4.08 -7.18
N ASN A 32 11.89 -3.12 -6.43
CA ASN A 32 13.00 -3.33 -5.48
C ASN A 32 12.57 -3.14 -4.01
N GLY A 33 11.31 -3.46 -3.68
CA GLY A 33 10.81 -3.38 -2.32
C GLY A 33 10.87 -1.96 -1.74
N CYS A 34 11.61 -1.77 -0.65
CA CYS A 34 11.77 -0.48 0.02
C CYS A 34 12.46 0.59 -0.86
N GLU A 35 13.15 0.19 -1.93
CA GLU A 35 13.77 1.11 -2.90
C GLU A 35 12.80 1.53 -4.03
N GLY A 36 11.53 1.15 -3.93
CA GLY A 36 10.49 1.55 -4.86
C GLY A 36 9.97 0.42 -5.75
N GLY A 37 8.85 0.68 -6.41
CA GLY A 37 8.15 -0.34 -7.18
C GLY A 37 7.09 0.17 -8.14
N TYR A 38 6.40 -0.78 -8.76
CA TYR A 38 5.43 -0.56 -9.83
C TYR A 38 4.00 -0.88 -9.36
N PRO A 39 3.13 0.13 -9.13
CA PRO A 39 1.78 -0.07 -8.60
C PRO A 39 0.96 -1.12 -9.34
N LEU A 40 0.88 -1.05 -10.67
CA LEU A 40 0.09 -2.01 -11.46
C LEU A 40 0.56 -3.46 -11.28
N GLN A 41 1.85 -3.68 -11.02
CA GLN A 41 2.37 -5.03 -10.78
C GLN A 41 1.97 -5.58 -9.42
N ALA A 42 1.81 -4.73 -8.40
CA ALA A 42 1.25 -5.14 -7.11
C ALA A 42 -0.20 -5.63 -7.26
N TRP A 43 -1.02 -4.96 -8.09
CA TRP A 43 -2.38 -5.43 -8.39
C TRP A 43 -2.37 -6.77 -9.15
N LYS A 44 -1.46 -6.94 -10.12
CA LYS A 44 -1.32 -8.22 -10.84
C LYS A 44 -0.84 -9.34 -9.92
N TYR A 45 0.06 -9.05 -8.98
CA TYR A 45 0.49 -9.98 -7.95
C TYR A 45 -0.68 -10.40 -7.07
N TRP A 46 -1.48 -9.44 -6.60
CA TRP A 46 -2.68 -9.73 -5.80
C TRP A 46 -3.68 -10.64 -6.52
N VAL A 47 -3.88 -10.46 -7.83
CA VAL A 47 -4.74 -11.35 -8.64
C VAL A 47 -4.13 -12.75 -8.77
N LYS A 48 -2.82 -12.84 -9.05
CA LYS A 48 -2.17 -14.11 -9.39
C LYS A 48 -1.81 -14.97 -8.18
N HIS A 49 -1.36 -14.34 -7.11
CA HIS A 49 -0.77 -15.00 -5.94
C HIS A 49 -1.55 -14.77 -4.65
N GLY A 50 -2.47 -13.79 -4.63
CA GLY A 50 -3.16 -13.38 -3.43
C GLY A 50 -2.23 -12.71 -2.41
N VAL A 51 -2.82 -12.06 -1.43
CA VAL A 51 -2.09 -11.39 -0.34
C VAL A 51 -2.77 -11.72 0.98
N VAL A 52 -1.98 -12.00 2.01
CA VAL A 52 -2.51 -12.30 3.36
C VAL A 52 -2.98 -11.04 4.07
N THR A 53 -3.72 -11.22 5.17
CA THR A 53 -4.08 -10.12 6.06
C THR A 53 -2.87 -9.59 6.84
N GLY A 54 -2.91 -8.32 7.22
CA GLY A 54 -1.85 -7.70 8.00
C GLY A 54 -2.15 -6.24 8.28
N SER A 55 -2.12 -5.84 9.54
CA SER A 55 -2.38 -4.46 9.96
C SER A 55 -1.08 -3.68 10.14
N ASN A 56 -1.17 -2.46 10.67
CA ASN A 56 0.01 -1.65 10.94
C ASN A 56 0.84 -2.19 12.12
N TYR A 57 2.02 -1.61 12.30
CA TYR A 57 2.96 -1.98 13.36
C TYR A 57 2.40 -1.93 14.77
N THR A 58 1.51 -0.97 15.06
CA THR A 58 0.97 -0.79 16.41
C THR A 58 -0.14 -1.79 16.72
N MET A 59 -1.03 -2.05 15.76
CA MET A 59 -2.17 -2.96 15.95
C MET A 59 -1.77 -4.43 15.97
N LYS A 60 -0.72 -4.82 15.25
CA LYS A 60 -0.18 -6.20 15.21
C LYS A 60 -1.24 -7.29 14.96
N ALA A 61 -2.18 -7.02 14.07
CA ALA A 61 -3.29 -7.90 13.74
C ALA A 61 -3.17 -8.48 12.32
N GLY A 62 -3.82 -9.61 12.07
CA GLY A 62 -3.73 -10.34 10.80
C GLY A 62 -2.51 -11.27 10.71
N CYS A 63 -2.33 -11.92 9.57
CA CYS A 63 -1.25 -12.88 9.35
C CYS A 63 0.14 -12.22 9.38
N LYS A 64 0.35 -11.13 8.64
CA LYS A 64 1.65 -10.43 8.53
C LYS A 64 1.52 -8.92 8.76
N PRO A 65 1.51 -8.44 10.01
CA PRO A 65 1.51 -7.01 10.30
C PRO A 65 2.76 -6.30 9.77
N TYR A 66 2.65 -5.00 9.52
CA TYR A 66 3.77 -4.19 9.05
C TYR A 66 4.89 -4.12 10.11
N PRO A 67 6.16 -4.37 9.75
CA PRO A 67 7.22 -4.57 10.73
C PRO A 67 7.94 -3.29 11.18
N TYR A 68 7.77 -2.18 10.47
CA TYR A 68 8.43 -0.91 10.82
C TYR A 68 7.51 0.00 11.62
N ALA A 69 8.06 0.59 12.69
CA ALA A 69 7.34 1.54 13.51
C ALA A 69 6.97 2.81 12.73
N PRO A 70 5.83 3.45 13.04
CA PRO A 70 5.50 4.75 12.46
C PRO A 70 6.55 5.79 12.84
N CYS A 71 6.86 6.67 11.89
CA CYS A 71 7.77 7.79 12.05
C CYS A 71 7.24 9.01 11.29
N GLU A 72 7.71 10.19 11.63
CA GLU A 72 7.29 11.44 10.98
C GLU A 72 8.21 11.81 9.82
N HIS A 73 7.57 12.10 8.68
CA HIS A 73 8.20 12.65 7.49
C HIS A 73 7.91 14.16 7.42
N HIS A 74 8.94 14.97 7.18
CA HIS A 74 8.82 16.40 6.90
C HIS A 74 8.05 17.22 7.97
N ASP A 75 8.13 16.81 9.24
CA ASP A 75 7.46 17.46 10.38
C ASP A 75 8.41 17.54 11.59
N ASN A 76 8.07 18.38 12.58
CA ASN A 76 8.85 18.68 13.78
C ASN A 76 8.74 17.62 14.90
N ALA A 77 8.45 16.36 14.57
CA ALA A 77 8.37 15.23 15.52
C ALA A 77 7.35 15.44 16.65
N THR A 78 6.10 15.76 16.30
CA THR A 78 5.06 16.11 17.29
C THR A 78 4.36 14.89 17.91
N ARG A 79 4.33 13.75 17.21
CA ARG A 79 3.62 12.52 17.58
C ARG A 79 4.51 11.27 17.47
N TYR A 80 5.38 11.18 16.48
CA TYR A 80 6.35 10.09 16.31
C TYR A 80 7.77 10.65 16.18
N GLN A 81 8.76 9.78 16.41
CA GLN A 81 10.16 10.13 16.16
C GLN A 81 10.36 10.42 14.66
N PRO A 82 11.33 11.30 14.31
CA PRO A 82 11.72 11.47 12.92
C PRO A 82 12.05 10.14 12.26
N CYS A 83 11.69 10.00 10.99
CA CYS A 83 12.09 8.82 10.22
C CYS A 83 13.63 8.73 10.13
N PRO A 84 14.20 7.51 10.13
CA PRO A 84 15.62 7.33 9.87
C PRO A 84 16.01 7.95 8.53
N SER A 85 17.24 8.47 8.46
CA SER A 85 17.81 8.95 7.20
C SER A 85 18.01 7.82 6.19
N ASP A 86 18.29 6.62 6.71
CA ASP A 86 18.58 5.44 5.91
C ASP A 86 17.29 4.67 5.63
N ILE A 87 17.19 4.17 4.41
CA ILE A 87 16.07 3.33 3.99
C ILE A 87 16.19 1.96 4.68
N TYR A 88 15.07 1.46 5.21
CA TYR A 88 15.03 0.10 5.75
C TYR A 88 15.29 -0.94 4.66
N PRO A 89 16.08 -2.00 4.93
CA PRO A 89 16.23 -3.08 3.98
C PRO A 89 14.89 -3.80 3.79
N THR A 90 14.57 -4.17 2.55
CA THR A 90 13.39 -4.98 2.24
C THR A 90 13.47 -6.30 3.01
N ASN A 91 12.41 -6.63 3.75
CA ASN A 91 12.35 -7.89 4.49
C ASN A 91 12.39 -9.09 3.54
N LYS A 92 12.90 -10.21 4.03
CA LYS A 92 12.82 -11.48 3.31
C LYS A 92 11.36 -11.88 3.16
N CYS A 93 11.01 -12.45 2.01
CA CYS A 93 9.72 -13.08 1.84
C CYS A 93 9.62 -14.32 2.75
N GLU A 94 8.76 -14.23 3.76
CA GLU A 94 8.39 -15.35 4.61
C GLU A 94 6.94 -15.76 4.34
N HIS A 95 6.73 -17.04 4.04
CA HIS A 95 5.40 -17.64 3.82
C HIS A 95 4.82 -18.21 5.12
N THR A 96 4.89 -17.41 6.17
CA THR A 96 4.43 -17.76 7.52
C THR A 96 3.69 -16.57 8.13
N CYS A 97 2.65 -16.87 8.91
CA CYS A 97 1.98 -15.85 9.71
C CYS A 97 2.70 -15.66 11.06
N GLN A 98 2.44 -14.53 11.70
CA GLN A 98 2.91 -14.28 13.07
C GLN A 98 2.45 -15.38 14.03
N ALA A 99 3.27 -15.64 15.06
CA ALA A 99 3.01 -16.69 16.03
C ALA A 99 1.65 -16.50 16.72
N GLY A 100 0.91 -17.60 16.87
CA GLY A 100 -0.43 -17.60 17.48
C GLY A 100 -1.57 -17.14 16.56
N TYR A 101 -1.29 -16.73 15.32
CA TYR A 101 -2.34 -16.47 14.33
C TYR A 101 -3.01 -17.80 13.91
N PRO A 102 -4.35 -17.90 13.94
CA PRO A 102 -5.05 -19.18 13.84
C PRO A 102 -5.08 -19.77 12.42
N THR A 103 -4.88 -18.94 11.39
CA THR A 103 -4.93 -19.35 9.99
C THR A 103 -3.52 -19.47 9.41
N SER A 104 -3.24 -20.52 8.65
CA SER A 104 -1.96 -20.65 7.93
C SER A 104 -1.84 -19.61 6.81
N TYR A 105 -0.61 -19.22 6.48
CA TYR A 105 -0.31 -18.25 5.41
C TYR A 105 -1.08 -18.50 4.11
N GLU A 106 -1.05 -19.73 3.58
CA GLU A 106 -1.73 -20.08 2.32
C GLU A 106 -3.25 -19.94 2.39
N ASN A 107 -3.85 -20.23 3.55
CA ASN A 107 -5.31 -20.16 3.76
C ASN A 107 -5.79 -18.73 4.07
N ASP A 108 -4.88 -17.83 4.42
CA ASP A 108 -5.18 -16.42 4.68
C ASP A 108 -5.06 -15.56 3.41
N LYS A 109 -4.72 -16.16 2.26
CA LYS A 109 -4.58 -15.44 0.99
C LYS A 109 -5.92 -14.95 0.46
N HIS A 110 -6.00 -13.64 0.22
CA HIS A 110 -7.12 -13.00 -0.45
C HIS A 110 -6.72 -12.58 -1.86
N PHE A 111 -7.55 -12.91 -2.85
CA PHE A 111 -7.26 -12.73 -4.27
C PHE A 111 -8.09 -11.63 -4.90
N GLY A 112 -7.47 -10.88 -5.81
CA GLY A 112 -8.18 -9.98 -6.71
C GLY A 112 -8.76 -10.75 -7.90
N ALA A 113 -9.90 -10.31 -8.44
CA ALA A 113 -10.47 -10.91 -9.64
C ALA A 113 -9.72 -10.49 -10.91
N THR A 114 -9.41 -9.19 -11.04
CA THR A 114 -8.73 -8.61 -12.20
C THR A 114 -7.86 -7.42 -11.80
N ALA A 115 -6.86 -7.11 -12.63
CA ALA A 115 -6.00 -5.95 -12.49
C ALA A 115 -5.90 -5.24 -13.84
N TYR A 116 -6.23 -3.94 -13.88
CA TYR A 116 -6.28 -3.15 -15.10
C TYR A 116 -5.95 -1.68 -14.82
N ALA A 117 -5.47 -0.99 -15.85
CA ALA A 117 -5.29 0.45 -15.82
C ALA A 117 -6.59 1.14 -16.22
N VAL A 118 -6.95 2.19 -15.49
CA VAL A 118 -8.05 3.09 -15.84
C VAL A 118 -7.54 4.11 -16.85
N SER A 119 -8.39 4.49 -17.79
CA SER A 119 -8.14 5.59 -18.72
C SER A 119 -7.80 6.88 -17.97
N LYS A 120 -6.95 7.73 -18.56
CA LYS A 120 -6.55 9.02 -17.97
C LYS A 120 -7.66 10.10 -18.01
N LYS A 121 -8.85 9.78 -18.52
CA LYS A 121 -9.96 10.73 -18.59
C LYS A 121 -10.61 10.87 -17.21
N VAL A 122 -10.85 12.11 -16.78
CA VAL A 122 -11.49 12.42 -15.49
C VAL A 122 -12.82 11.67 -15.31
N ALA A 123 -13.67 11.66 -16.34
CA ALA A 123 -14.96 10.98 -16.29
C ALA A 123 -14.83 9.46 -16.08
N ASP A 124 -13.80 8.82 -16.67
CA ASP A 124 -13.57 7.38 -16.52
C ASP A 124 -13.08 7.06 -15.10
N ILE A 125 -12.18 7.88 -14.55
CA ILE A 125 -11.67 7.74 -13.17
C ILE A 125 -12.79 7.95 -12.15
N GLN A 126 -13.61 9.00 -12.32
CA GLN A 126 -14.76 9.26 -11.47
C GLN A 126 -15.74 8.08 -11.49
N LYS A 127 -16.07 7.59 -12.69
CA LYS A 127 -16.95 6.42 -12.85
C LYS A 127 -16.38 5.19 -12.16
N GLU A 128 -15.08 4.93 -12.30
CA GLU A 128 -14.41 3.80 -11.65
C GLU A 128 -14.50 3.89 -10.12
N ILE A 129 -14.19 5.05 -9.55
CA ILE A 129 -14.24 5.25 -8.09
C ILE A 129 -15.67 5.10 -7.56
N MET A 130 -16.65 5.72 -8.22
CA MET A 130 -18.05 5.67 -7.80
C MET A 130 -18.64 4.26 -7.89
N THR A 131 -18.18 3.45 -8.84
CA THR A 131 -18.73 2.10 -9.08
C THR A 131 -18.04 1.04 -8.23
N ASN A 132 -16.70 1.09 -8.16
CA ASN A 132 -15.87 0.02 -7.64
C ASN A 132 -15.06 0.39 -6.40
N GLY A 133 -15.13 1.66 -5.96
CA GLY A 133 -14.38 2.18 -4.82
C GLY A 133 -12.98 2.70 -5.16
N PRO A 134 -12.18 3.03 -4.13
CA PRO A 134 -10.89 3.69 -4.29
C PRO A 134 -9.95 3.02 -5.30
N VAL A 135 -9.19 3.84 -6.03
CA VAL A 135 -8.15 3.43 -7.00
C VAL A 135 -6.78 3.87 -6.50
N GLU A 136 -5.73 3.20 -6.98
CA GLU A 136 -4.35 3.64 -6.76
C GLU A 136 -3.87 4.50 -7.93
N VAL A 137 -3.12 5.56 -7.63
CA VAL A 137 -2.50 6.46 -8.61
C VAL A 137 -1.07 6.77 -8.20
N SER A 138 -0.24 7.10 -9.19
CA SER A 138 1.09 7.64 -8.98
C SER A 138 1.19 9.02 -9.61
N TYR A 139 1.90 9.95 -8.98
CA TYR A 139 2.18 11.27 -9.52
C TYR A 139 3.59 11.69 -9.12
N ASN A 140 4.16 12.68 -9.82
CA ASN A 140 5.48 13.20 -9.50
C ASN A 140 5.41 14.08 -8.25
N VAL A 141 6.25 13.78 -7.26
CA VAL A 141 6.38 14.57 -6.05
C VAL A 141 7.45 15.65 -6.25
N TYR A 142 7.11 16.88 -5.92
CA TYR A 142 7.99 18.05 -5.96
C TYR A 142 8.25 18.53 -4.53
N GLU A 143 9.34 19.29 -4.31
CA GLU A 143 9.75 19.74 -2.97
C GLU A 143 8.68 20.57 -2.26
N ASP A 144 7.85 21.31 -3.00
CA ASP A 144 6.75 22.09 -2.44
C ASP A 144 5.63 21.21 -1.86
N PHE A 145 5.50 19.96 -2.30
CA PHE A 145 4.53 19.00 -1.74
C PHE A 145 4.85 18.62 -0.30
N GLU A 146 6.13 18.59 0.09
CA GLU A 146 6.54 18.28 1.47
C GLU A 146 6.01 19.30 2.49
N HIS A 147 5.63 20.49 2.02
CA HIS A 147 5.12 21.60 2.83
C HIS A 147 3.60 21.79 2.69
N TYR A 148 2.91 20.87 2.02
CA TYR A 148 1.47 20.97 1.81
C TYR A 148 0.70 20.76 3.11
N THR A 149 -0.13 21.74 3.48
CA THR A 149 -0.93 21.69 4.73
C THR A 149 -2.45 21.79 4.51
N GLY A 150 -2.90 22.09 3.29
CA GLY A 150 -4.33 22.13 2.95
C GLY A 150 -4.64 22.84 1.63
N GLY A 151 -5.89 22.70 1.17
CA GLY A 151 -6.39 23.31 -0.08
C GLY A 151 -6.35 22.36 -1.28
N ILE A 152 -6.08 22.90 -2.47
CA ILE A 152 -5.87 22.11 -3.70
C ILE A 152 -4.41 22.30 -4.08
N TYR A 153 -3.61 21.23 -3.97
CA TYR A 153 -2.21 21.26 -4.36
C TYR A 153 -2.04 21.48 -5.86
N VAL A 154 -1.19 22.45 -6.22
CA VAL A 154 -0.72 22.72 -7.59
C VAL A 154 0.76 23.05 -7.51
N VAL A 155 1.57 22.43 -8.36
CA VAL A 155 3.03 22.63 -8.37
C VAL A 155 3.37 24.11 -8.59
N SER A 156 4.14 24.67 -7.67
CA SER A 156 4.55 26.07 -7.63
C SER A 156 6.01 26.25 -8.08
N GLY A 157 6.28 25.98 -9.36
CA GLY A 157 7.51 26.44 -10.02
C GLY A 157 8.84 25.75 -9.67
N ALA A 158 8.86 24.46 -9.28
CA ALA A 158 10.10 23.77 -8.89
C ALA A 158 10.38 22.42 -9.61
N VAL A 159 11.62 21.97 -9.47
CA VAL A 159 12.30 20.84 -10.14
C VAL A 159 11.83 19.49 -9.57
N PRO A 160 11.63 18.44 -10.39
CA PRO A 160 11.25 17.12 -9.87
C PRO A 160 12.36 16.55 -8.98
N ARG A 161 12.00 15.95 -7.85
CA ARG A 161 12.95 15.06 -7.15
C ARG A 161 13.17 13.81 -8.00
N ARG A 162 14.44 13.38 -8.10
CA ARG A 162 14.82 12.09 -8.70
C ARG A 162 14.66 10.99 -7.68
#